data_AF-A0A8E0I4Y7-F1
#
_entry.id   AF-A0A8E0I4Y7-F1
#
_cell.length_a   1.000
_cell.length_b   1.000
_cell.length_c   1.000
_cell.angle_alpha   90.00
_cell.angle_beta   90.00
_cell.angle_gamma   90.00
#
_symmetry.space_group_name_H-M   'P 1'
#
loop_
_entity.id
_entity.type
_entity.pdbx_description
1 polymer ?
#
loop_
_entity_poly.entity_id
_entity_poly.type
_entity_poly.pdbx_seq_one_letter_code
_entity_poly.pdbx_strand_id
1 'polypeptide(L)'
;MHFFERTFSGFRYHRRYYIVMMLLSVAFCLISIMLMTSEMIDQSAQAAFLQRLNSFGTQNRQTILLSTQVGQAHIQMVQAAQSMLTKVVFADGLLWLAGTAWLWRRRRSETDALYLVGKSSMSIGLQYAFEAIFSFLISFIVSIFLVVLLNDQLIYFLTTTNRSVFAHLLQQKYDSIEMNHAFEQLFARHLTGFTRETLFYYGSKTDDMTQPTGFLSALGNGLAVIFITNIGLVTPLSMLRKRRALPR
;
A
#
# COMPACT_ATOMS: atom_id res chain seq x y z
N MET A 1 1.32 31.42 -19.12
CA MET A 1 1.90 31.53 -17.77
C MET A 1 0.89 31.40 -16.62
N HIS A 2 -0.39 31.79 -16.77
CA HIS A 2 -1.38 31.75 -15.67
C HIS A 2 -1.90 30.38 -15.20
N PHE A 3 -1.50 29.24 -15.80
CA PHE A 3 -2.02 27.93 -15.36
C PHE A 3 -1.40 27.51 -14.01
N PHE A 4 -0.07 27.46 -13.92
CA PHE A 4 0.63 27.11 -12.67
C PHE A 4 0.35 28.10 -11.55
N GLU A 5 0.33 29.40 -11.85
CA GLU A 5 0.00 30.45 -10.89
C GLU A 5 -1.41 30.29 -10.29
N ARG A 6 -2.39 29.87 -11.12
CA ARG A 6 -3.75 29.55 -10.65
C ARG A 6 -3.81 28.25 -9.85
N THR A 7 -3.02 27.24 -10.20
CA THR A 7 -2.86 26.02 -9.40
C THR A 7 -2.32 26.34 -7.99
N PHE A 8 -1.26 27.15 -7.89
CA PHE A 8 -0.67 27.52 -6.60
C PHE A 8 -1.55 28.45 -5.76
N SER A 9 -2.24 29.41 -6.39
CA SER A 9 -3.18 30.28 -5.69
C SER A 9 -4.43 29.52 -5.21
N GLY A 10 -4.95 28.58 -6.02
CA GLY A 10 -6.02 27.66 -5.64
C GLY A 10 -5.65 26.78 -4.45
N PHE A 11 -4.41 26.28 -4.41
CA PHE A 11 -3.86 25.56 -3.26
C PHE A 11 -3.89 26.40 -1.98
N ARG A 12 -3.44 27.67 -2.05
CA ARG A 12 -3.43 28.58 -0.89
C ARG A 12 -4.85 28.89 -0.39
N TYR A 13 -5.79 29.11 -1.29
CA TYR A 13 -7.16 29.48 -0.95
C TYR A 13 -7.93 28.33 -0.29
N HIS A 14 -7.67 27.09 -0.71
CA HIS A 14 -8.29 25.88 -0.14
C HIS A 14 -7.38 25.09 0.79
N ARG A 15 -6.44 25.76 1.47
CA ARG A 15 -5.42 25.12 2.33
C ARG A 15 -5.99 24.07 3.29
N ARG A 16 -7.15 24.30 3.90
CA ARG A 16 -7.75 23.36 4.87
C ARG A 16 -8.13 22.03 4.21
N TYR A 17 -8.65 22.07 2.99
CA TYR A 17 -8.97 20.87 2.23
C TYR A 17 -7.69 20.10 1.90
N TYR A 18 -6.69 20.80 1.35
CA TYR A 18 -5.44 20.15 0.97
C TYR A 18 -4.68 19.61 2.18
N ILE A 19 -4.67 20.28 3.32
CA ILE A 19 -4.06 19.74 4.55
C ILE A 19 -4.71 18.41 4.97
N VAL A 20 -6.04 18.33 4.96
CA VAL A 20 -6.75 17.09 5.31
C VAL A 20 -6.43 15.98 4.30
N MET A 21 -6.49 16.29 3.00
CA MET A 21 -6.17 15.31 1.96
C MET A 21 -4.69 14.88 2.00
N MET A 22 -3.79 15.78 2.37
CA MET A 22 -2.37 15.47 2.56
C MET A 22 -2.16 14.52 3.73
N LEU A 23 -2.81 14.74 4.88
CA LEU A 23 -2.72 13.81 6.02
C LEU A 23 -3.26 12.42 5.67
N LEU A 24 -4.40 12.35 4.96
CA LEU A 24 -4.95 11.09 4.46
C LEU A 24 -3.99 10.41 3.47
N SER A 25 -3.37 11.19 2.58
CA SER A 25 -2.38 10.70 1.61
C SER A 25 -1.14 10.14 2.30
N VAL A 26 -0.66 10.78 3.37
CA VAL A 26 0.44 10.27 4.19
C VAL A 26 0.06 8.92 4.79
N ALA A 27 -1.12 8.82 5.43
CA ALA A 27 -1.59 7.57 6.01
C ALA A 27 -1.71 6.45 4.96
N PHE A 28 -2.28 6.75 3.79
CA PHE A 28 -2.37 5.83 2.66
C PHE A 28 -0.99 5.33 2.21
N CYS A 29 -0.02 6.24 2.02
CA CYS A 29 1.32 5.89 1.59
C CYS A 29 2.02 5.00 2.62
N LEU A 30 1.96 5.35 3.90
CA LEU A 30 2.58 4.59 4.98
C LEU A 30 1.99 3.17 5.07
N ILE A 31 0.66 3.04 5.10
CA ILE A 31 0.00 1.72 5.15
C ILE A 31 0.34 0.89 3.91
N SER A 32 0.34 1.50 2.71
CA SER A 32 0.66 0.78 1.47
C SER A 32 2.10 0.26 1.46
N ILE A 33 3.07 1.09 1.86
CA ILE A 33 4.49 0.71 1.96
C ILE A 33 4.66 -0.38 3.00
N MET A 34 4.01 -0.28 4.16
CA MET A 34 4.05 -1.30 5.20
C MET A 34 3.52 -2.66 4.71
N LEU A 35 2.38 -2.68 4.03
CA LEU A 35 1.78 -3.90 3.49
C LEU A 35 2.64 -4.55 2.40
N MET A 36 3.20 -3.76 1.49
CA MET A 36 4.09 -4.28 0.45
C MET A 36 5.43 -4.77 1.02
N THR A 37 5.97 -4.07 2.02
CA THR A 37 7.17 -4.50 2.72
C THR A 37 6.92 -5.81 3.48
N SER A 38 5.76 -5.94 4.13
CA SER A 38 5.33 -7.19 4.76
C SER A 38 5.24 -8.34 3.77
N GLU A 39 4.61 -8.10 2.61
CA GLU A 39 4.51 -9.10 1.54
C GLU A 39 5.90 -9.58 1.09
N MET A 40 6.84 -8.64 0.89
CA MET A 40 8.22 -8.98 0.51
C MET A 40 8.93 -9.78 1.61
N ILE A 41 8.77 -9.41 2.88
CA ILE A 41 9.32 -10.17 4.02
C ILE A 41 8.80 -11.61 3.99
N ASP A 42 7.50 -11.81 3.77
CA ASP A 42 6.89 -13.14 3.77
C ASP A 42 7.30 -13.96 2.55
N GLN A 43 7.42 -13.35 1.36
CA GLN A 43 7.95 -14.01 0.16
C GLN A 43 9.42 -14.42 0.32
N SER A 44 10.24 -13.54 0.91
CA SER A 44 11.64 -13.83 1.22
C SER A 44 11.76 -14.98 2.24
N ALA A 45 10.95 -14.95 3.30
CA ALA A 45 10.90 -16.01 4.31
C ALA A 45 10.49 -17.36 3.69
N GLN A 46 9.46 -17.37 2.83
CA GLN A 46 9.04 -18.56 2.11
C GLN A 46 10.14 -19.11 1.21
N ALA A 47 10.82 -18.26 0.44
CA ALA A 47 11.90 -18.68 -0.45
C ALA A 47 13.08 -19.28 0.34
N ALA A 48 13.48 -18.64 1.44
CA ALA A 48 14.52 -19.14 2.33
C ALA A 48 14.14 -20.48 2.98
N PHE A 49 12.88 -20.63 3.39
CA PHE A 49 12.35 -21.88 3.94
C PHE A 49 12.39 -23.01 2.90
N LEU A 50 11.91 -22.77 1.68
CA LEU A 50 11.95 -23.77 0.60
C LEU A 50 13.37 -24.14 0.21
N GLN A 51 14.28 -23.18 0.13
CA GLN A 51 15.70 -23.44 -0.14
C GLN A 51 16.32 -24.34 0.93
N ARG A 52 16.03 -24.07 2.21
CA ARG A 52 16.50 -24.90 3.32
C ARG A 52 15.85 -26.28 3.29
N LEU A 53 14.55 -26.40 3.01
CA LEU A 53 13.89 -27.70 2.87
C LEU A 53 14.51 -28.56 1.76
N ASN A 54 14.84 -27.95 0.62
CA ASN A 54 15.48 -28.65 -0.50
C ASN A 54 16.85 -29.24 -0.11
N SER A 55 17.54 -28.65 0.87
CA SER A 55 18.80 -29.21 1.40
C SER A 55 18.63 -30.54 2.14
N PHE A 56 17.43 -30.89 2.59
CA PHE A 56 17.12 -32.16 3.27
C PHE A 56 16.74 -33.31 2.31
N GLY A 57 16.74 -33.06 0.99
CA GLY A 57 16.43 -34.06 -0.04
C GLY A 57 14.91 -34.24 -0.30
N THR A 58 14.57 -34.43 -1.57
CA THR A 58 13.17 -34.48 -2.07
C THR A 58 12.40 -35.77 -1.75
N GLN A 59 13.06 -36.78 -1.15
CA GLN A 59 12.48 -38.12 -0.94
C GLN A 59 11.87 -38.34 0.45
N ASN A 60 12.01 -37.38 1.37
CA ASN A 60 11.51 -37.55 2.73
C ASN A 60 10.05 -37.06 2.84
N ARG A 61 9.10 -37.97 3.12
CA ARG A 61 7.66 -37.65 3.22
C ARG A 61 7.35 -36.52 4.20
N GLN A 62 8.17 -36.36 5.24
CA GLN A 62 8.03 -35.29 6.24
C GLN A 62 8.43 -33.93 5.70
N THR A 63 9.46 -33.86 4.85
CA THR A 63 9.85 -32.63 4.13
C THR A 63 8.72 -32.16 3.21
N ILE A 64 7.97 -33.09 2.59
CA ILE A 64 6.81 -32.78 1.73
C ILE A 64 5.61 -32.27 2.55
N LEU A 65 5.33 -32.89 3.70
CA LEU A 65 4.23 -32.43 4.57
C LEU A 65 4.55 -31.05 5.16
N LEU A 66 5.77 -30.81 5.63
CA LEU A 66 6.18 -29.51 6.14
C LEU A 66 6.25 -28.44 5.05
N SER A 67 6.72 -28.77 3.83
CA SER A 67 6.75 -27.82 2.71
C SER A 67 5.36 -27.35 2.30
N THR A 68 4.40 -28.26 2.28
CA THR A 68 3.02 -27.96 1.91
C THR A 68 2.32 -27.15 3.00
N GLN A 69 2.45 -27.51 4.28
CA GLN A 69 1.78 -26.82 5.39
C GLN A 69 2.32 -25.40 5.61
N VAL A 70 3.65 -25.26 5.68
CA VAL A 70 4.31 -23.97 5.91
C VAL A 70 4.23 -23.09 4.67
N GLY A 71 4.36 -23.69 3.48
CA GLY A 71 4.19 -22.99 2.21
C GLY A 71 2.77 -22.41 2.06
N GLN A 72 1.73 -23.16 2.45
CA GLN A 72 0.35 -22.67 2.44
C GLN A 72 0.12 -21.53 3.44
N ALA A 73 0.77 -21.55 4.61
CA ALA A 73 0.69 -20.45 5.58
C ALA A 73 1.31 -19.16 5.03
N HIS A 74 2.50 -19.23 4.42
CA HIS A 74 3.11 -18.06 3.76
C HIS A 74 2.27 -17.53 2.59
N ILE A 75 1.71 -18.42 1.75
CA ILE A 75 0.82 -18.01 0.65
C ILE A 75 -0.41 -17.25 1.18
N GLN A 76 -0.99 -17.71 2.29
CA GLN A 76 -2.13 -17.03 2.92
C GLN A 76 -1.76 -15.65 3.46
N MET A 77 -0.57 -15.48 4.04
CA MET A 77 -0.09 -14.18 4.50
C MET A 77 0.10 -13.21 3.33
N VAL A 78 0.73 -13.66 2.24
CA VAL A 78 0.88 -12.87 1.00
C VAL A 78 -0.48 -12.46 0.44
N GLN A 79 -1.43 -13.40 0.34
CA GLN A 79 -2.79 -13.11 -0.15
C GLN A 79 -3.54 -12.14 0.79
N ALA A 80 -3.37 -12.27 2.10
CA ALA A 80 -3.97 -11.36 3.07
C ALA A 80 -3.42 -9.93 2.94
N ALA A 81 -2.09 -9.78 2.78
CA ALA A 81 -1.45 -8.49 2.55
C ALA A 81 -1.95 -7.83 1.25
N GLN A 82 -2.01 -8.58 0.14
CA GLN A 82 -2.53 -8.09 -1.15
C GLN A 82 -4.02 -7.71 -1.07
N SER A 83 -4.83 -8.49 -0.36
CA SER A 83 -6.25 -8.18 -0.14
C SER A 83 -6.42 -6.90 0.68
N MET A 84 -5.65 -6.75 1.76
CA MET A 84 -5.65 -5.53 2.58
C MET A 84 -5.20 -4.32 1.78
N LEU A 85 -4.15 -4.45 0.97
CA LEU A 85 -3.65 -3.38 0.11
C LEU A 85 -4.75 -2.93 -0.87
N THR A 86 -5.44 -3.88 -1.49
CA THR A 86 -6.55 -3.59 -2.41
C THR A 86 -7.66 -2.81 -1.69
N LYS A 87 -8.05 -3.25 -0.48
CA LYS A 87 -9.05 -2.54 0.35
C LYS A 87 -8.61 -1.12 0.69
N VAL A 88 -7.33 -0.91 1.02
CA VAL A 88 -6.75 0.41 1.32
C VAL A 88 -6.80 1.31 0.10
N VAL A 89 -6.44 0.83 -1.09
CA VAL A 89 -6.54 1.58 -2.35
C VAL A 89 -7.98 1.96 -2.66
N PHE A 90 -8.94 1.04 -2.48
CA PHE A 90 -10.36 1.35 -2.65
C PHE A 90 -10.87 2.40 -1.65
N ALA A 91 -10.47 2.28 -0.37
CA ALA A 91 -10.85 3.23 0.66
C ALA A 91 -10.30 4.64 0.36
N ASP A 92 -9.03 4.73 -0.04
CA ASP A 92 -8.41 5.99 -0.48
C ASP A 92 -9.14 6.58 -1.70
N GLY A 93 -9.51 5.74 -2.67
CA GLY A 93 -10.32 6.15 -3.81
C GLY A 93 -11.66 6.77 -3.44
N LEU A 94 -12.37 6.18 -2.47
CA LEU A 94 -13.62 6.72 -1.95
C LEU A 94 -13.43 8.07 -1.23
N LEU A 95 -12.36 8.19 -0.44
CA LEU A 95 -12.01 9.44 0.26
C LEU A 95 -11.67 10.56 -0.74
N TRP A 96 -10.88 10.27 -1.77
CA TRP A 96 -10.57 11.21 -2.84
C TRP A 96 -11.81 11.60 -3.64
N LEU A 97 -12.70 10.66 -3.94
CA LEU A 97 -13.94 10.95 -4.64
C LEU A 97 -14.84 11.88 -3.80
N ALA A 98 -15.03 11.57 -2.51
CA ALA A 98 -15.82 12.39 -1.59
C ALA A 98 -15.20 13.78 -1.40
N GLY A 99 -13.88 13.85 -1.20
CA GLY A 99 -13.13 15.09 -1.07
C GLY A 99 -13.25 15.97 -2.31
N THR A 100 -13.05 15.38 -3.50
CA THR A 100 -13.16 16.09 -4.78
C THR A 100 -14.59 16.57 -5.04
N ALA A 101 -15.59 15.75 -4.74
CA ALA A 101 -17.01 16.14 -4.83
C ALA A 101 -17.32 17.33 -3.92
N TRP A 102 -16.80 17.30 -2.68
CA TRP A 102 -16.98 18.39 -1.71
C TRP A 102 -16.28 19.67 -2.16
N LEU A 103 -15.03 19.58 -2.62
CA LEU A 103 -14.27 20.72 -3.15
C LEU A 103 -14.98 21.33 -4.35
N TRP A 104 -15.45 20.50 -5.30
CA TRP A 104 -16.21 20.95 -6.46
C TRP A 104 -17.48 21.70 -6.05
N ARG A 105 -18.24 21.18 -5.06
CA ARG A 105 -19.43 21.88 -4.53
C ARG A 105 -19.10 23.24 -3.94
N ARG A 106 -17.95 23.37 -3.28
CA ARG A 106 -17.51 24.62 -2.66
C ARG A 106 -16.98 25.63 -3.67
N ARG A 107 -16.30 25.17 -4.73
CA ARG A 107 -15.76 25.99 -5.83
C ARG A 107 -16.76 26.25 -6.96
N ARG A 108 -18.06 26.09 -6.67
CA ARG A 108 -19.11 26.22 -7.66
C ARG A 108 -19.13 27.60 -8.33
N SER A 109 -19.03 28.68 -7.56
CA SER A 109 -19.03 30.05 -8.10
C SER A 109 -17.79 30.35 -8.95
N GLU A 110 -16.62 29.85 -8.52
CA GLU A 110 -15.37 29.99 -9.28
C GLU A 110 -15.43 29.25 -10.62
N THR A 111 -16.01 28.05 -10.63
CA THR A 111 -16.18 27.26 -11.85
C THR A 111 -17.06 28.00 -12.87
N ASP A 112 -18.11 28.67 -12.41
CA ASP A 112 -18.99 29.47 -13.28
C ASP A 112 -18.26 30.70 -13.83
N ALA A 113 -17.49 31.41 -12.99
CA ALA A 113 -16.66 32.53 -13.43
C ALA A 113 -15.63 32.10 -14.49
N LEU A 114 -15.01 30.92 -14.33
CA LEU A 114 -14.07 30.38 -15.31
C LEU A 114 -14.73 30.04 -16.65
N TYR A 115 -16.01 29.62 -16.63
CA TYR A 115 -16.77 29.41 -17.86
C TYR A 115 -17.10 30.70 -18.59
N LEU A 116 -17.42 31.78 -17.86
CA LEU A 116 -17.66 33.10 -18.46
C LEU A 116 -16.41 33.64 -19.16
N VAL A 117 -15.22 33.26 -18.70
CA VAL A 117 -13.92 33.59 -19.33
C VAL A 117 -13.58 32.61 -20.49
N GLY A 118 -14.50 31.71 -20.86
CA GLY A 118 -14.35 30.79 -22.00
C GLY A 118 -13.53 29.54 -21.74
N LYS A 119 -13.21 29.21 -20.48
CA LYS A 119 -12.38 28.06 -20.13
C LYS A 119 -13.12 26.73 -20.38
N SER A 120 -12.42 25.73 -20.93
CA SER A 120 -13.02 24.42 -21.23
C SER A 120 -13.17 23.56 -19.96
N SER A 121 -14.21 22.72 -19.90
CA SER A 121 -14.45 21.77 -18.79
C SER A 121 -13.22 20.90 -18.49
N MET A 122 -12.54 20.43 -19.54
CA MET A 122 -11.34 19.61 -19.43
C MET A 122 -10.19 20.37 -18.75
N SER A 123 -9.99 21.63 -19.12
CA SER A 123 -8.91 22.44 -18.52
C SER A 123 -9.17 22.82 -17.05
N ILE A 124 -10.44 22.85 -16.62
CA ILE A 124 -10.82 23.01 -15.20
C ILE A 124 -10.55 21.71 -14.44
N GLY A 125 -10.97 20.57 -14.99
CA GLY A 125 -10.70 19.24 -14.42
C GLY A 125 -9.20 18.97 -14.26
N LEU A 126 -8.41 19.29 -15.30
CA LEU A 126 -6.95 19.17 -15.25
C LEU A 126 -6.33 20.08 -14.19
N GLN A 127 -6.79 21.32 -14.04
CA GLN A 127 -6.29 22.21 -12.99
C GLN A 127 -6.49 21.59 -11.60
N TYR A 128 -7.68 21.05 -11.32
CA TYR A 128 -7.98 20.44 -10.02
C TYR A 128 -7.15 19.18 -9.80
N ALA A 129 -6.99 18.36 -10.84
CA ALA A 129 -6.12 17.19 -10.81
C ALA A 129 -4.66 17.57 -10.50
N PHE A 130 -4.12 18.62 -11.14
CA PHE A 130 -2.75 19.08 -10.86
C PHE A 130 -2.58 19.64 -9.44
N GLU A 131 -3.57 20.38 -8.92
CA GLU A 131 -3.54 20.84 -7.53
C GLU A 131 -3.51 19.65 -6.56
N ALA A 132 -4.32 18.62 -6.82
CA ALA A 132 -4.36 17.39 -6.04
C ALA A 132 -3.07 16.58 -6.14
N ILE A 133 -2.56 16.36 -7.36
CA ILE A 133 -1.28 15.65 -7.61
C ILE A 133 -0.15 16.33 -6.86
N PHE A 134 -0.06 17.66 -6.92
CA PHE A 134 0.99 18.40 -6.23
C PHE A 134 0.91 18.20 -4.70
N SER A 135 -0.29 18.27 -4.13
CA SER A 135 -0.49 18.00 -2.70
C SER A 135 -0.12 16.57 -2.29
N PHE A 136 -0.43 15.60 -3.15
CA PHE A 136 -0.09 14.20 -2.95
C PHE A 136 1.41 13.96 -3.04
N LEU A 137 2.10 14.56 -4.01
CA LEU A 137 3.55 14.43 -4.15
C LEU A 137 4.29 14.94 -2.91
N ILE A 138 3.87 16.07 -2.33
CA ILE A 138 4.43 16.55 -1.06
C ILE A 138 4.21 15.52 0.04
N SER A 139 3.00 14.97 0.15
CA SER A 139 2.64 13.95 1.15
C SER A 139 3.45 12.67 0.98
N PHE A 140 3.69 12.26 -0.27
CA PHE A 140 4.50 11.10 -0.62
C PHE A 140 5.96 11.30 -0.22
N ILE A 141 6.55 12.48 -0.49
CA ILE A 141 7.91 12.82 -0.06
C ILE A 141 8.02 12.79 1.48
N VAL A 142 7.05 13.37 2.18
CA VAL A 142 6.98 13.30 3.66
C VAL A 142 6.91 11.85 4.13
N SER A 143 6.12 11.01 3.46
CA SER A 143 5.99 9.59 3.80
C SER A 143 7.30 8.84 3.58
N ILE A 144 8.02 9.10 2.47
CA ILE A 144 9.35 8.53 2.23
C ILE A 144 10.29 8.92 3.37
N PHE A 145 10.32 10.21 3.72
CA PHE A 145 11.19 10.69 4.79
C PHE A 145 10.90 10.00 6.13
N LEU A 146 9.62 9.82 6.47
CA LEU A 146 9.21 9.10 7.67
C LEU A 146 9.62 7.62 7.64
N VAL A 147 9.43 6.93 6.52
CA VAL A 147 9.80 5.51 6.37
C VAL A 147 11.31 5.33 6.47
N VAL A 148 12.09 6.21 5.82
CA VAL A 148 13.56 6.15 5.88
C VAL A 148 14.07 6.48 7.28
N LEU A 149 13.50 7.48 7.94
CA LEU A 149 13.89 7.87 9.30
C LEU A 149 13.59 6.77 10.33
N LEU A 150 12.49 6.04 10.16
CA LEU A 150 12.02 5.01 11.08
C LEU A 150 12.26 3.59 10.55
N ASN A 151 13.21 3.41 9.63
CA ASN A 151 13.39 2.17 8.89
C ASN A 151 13.55 0.95 9.81
N ASP A 152 14.52 0.98 10.71
CA ASP A 152 14.82 -0.16 11.59
C ASP A 152 13.63 -0.52 12.49
N GLN A 153 12.93 0.50 12.99
CA GLN A 153 11.74 0.33 13.83
C GLN A 153 10.57 -0.27 13.03
N LEU A 154 10.40 0.17 11.78
CA LEU A 154 9.36 -0.33 10.87
C LEU A 154 9.62 -1.79 10.51
N ILE A 155 10.85 -2.15 10.13
CA ILE A 155 11.21 -3.54 9.82
C ILE A 155 11.06 -4.43 11.05
N TYR A 156 11.52 -3.99 12.23
CA TYR A 156 11.33 -4.73 13.47
C TYR A 156 9.85 -4.95 13.81
N PHE A 157 9.03 -3.90 13.69
CA PHE A 157 7.60 -3.99 13.93
C PHE A 157 6.90 -4.96 12.96
N LEU A 158 7.20 -4.86 11.66
CA LEU A 158 6.60 -5.73 10.64
C LEU A 158 7.03 -7.19 10.81
N THR A 159 8.32 -7.45 11.02
CA THR A 159 8.81 -8.81 11.24
C THR A 159 8.21 -9.45 12.49
N THR A 160 8.05 -8.69 13.59
CA THR A 160 7.41 -9.18 14.81
C THR A 160 5.93 -9.48 14.60
N THR A 161 5.23 -8.60 13.87
CA THR A 161 3.80 -8.77 13.54
C THR A 161 3.58 -9.96 12.62
N ASN A 162 4.42 -10.13 11.60
CA ASN A 162 4.31 -11.26 10.68
C ASN A 162 4.55 -12.58 11.39
N ARG A 163 5.56 -12.64 12.27
CA ARG A 163 5.81 -13.84 13.10
C ARG A 163 4.62 -14.21 13.98
N SER A 164 3.95 -13.22 14.60
CA SER A 164 2.81 -13.50 15.47
C SER A 164 1.58 -13.98 14.68
N VAL A 165 1.30 -13.35 13.54
CA VAL A 165 0.22 -13.77 12.62
C VAL A 165 0.49 -15.15 12.05
N PHE A 166 1.73 -15.41 11.62
CA PHE A 166 2.15 -16.71 11.10
C PHE A 166 2.00 -17.82 12.15
N ALA A 167 2.44 -17.58 13.39
CA ALA A 167 2.30 -18.53 14.49
C ALA A 167 0.82 -18.87 14.76
N HIS A 168 -0.06 -17.87 14.70
CA HIS A 168 -1.50 -18.07 14.85
C HIS A 168 -2.09 -18.91 13.71
N LEU A 169 -1.72 -18.62 12.46
CA LEU A 169 -2.18 -19.38 11.28
C LEU A 169 -1.74 -20.85 11.32
N LEU A 170 -0.52 -21.12 11.79
CA LEU A 170 -0.02 -22.49 11.97
C LEU A 170 -0.80 -23.24 13.06
N GLN A 171 -1.04 -22.60 14.22
CA GLN A 171 -1.79 -23.22 15.32
C GLN A 171 -3.26 -23.50 14.98
N GLN A 172 -3.88 -22.62 14.18
CA GLN A 172 -5.29 -22.77 13.81
C GLN A 172 -5.54 -23.93 12.84
N LYS A 173 -4.57 -24.23 11.97
CA LYS A 173 -4.75 -25.22 10.90
C LYS A 173 -4.12 -26.59 11.17
N TYR A 174 -3.20 -26.69 12.13
CA TYR A 174 -2.41 -27.92 12.29
C TYR A 174 -2.27 -28.35 13.74
N ASP A 175 -2.43 -29.66 13.95
CA ASP A 175 -2.24 -30.27 15.25
C ASP A 175 -0.77 -30.18 15.65
N SER A 176 -0.50 -29.47 16.73
CA SER A 176 0.86 -29.12 17.18
C SER A 176 1.75 -30.37 17.37
N ILE A 177 1.13 -31.52 17.63
CA ILE A 177 1.79 -32.80 17.89
C ILE A 177 2.39 -33.40 16.59
N GLU A 178 1.64 -33.44 15.49
CA GLU A 178 2.14 -33.97 14.21
C GLU A 178 3.28 -33.11 13.65
N MET A 179 3.15 -31.80 13.80
CA MET A 179 4.16 -30.85 13.36
C MET A 179 5.44 -30.97 14.19
N ASN A 180 5.32 -31.09 15.52
CA ASN A 180 6.47 -31.36 16.41
C ASN A 180 7.17 -32.66 16.05
N HIS A 181 6.40 -33.72 15.78
CA HIS A 181 6.96 -35.02 15.45
C HIS A 181 7.67 -35.02 14.09
N ALA A 182 7.14 -34.29 13.10
CA ALA A 182 7.79 -34.09 11.81
C ALA A 182 9.09 -33.27 11.94
N PHE A 183 9.11 -32.25 12.82
CA PHE A 183 10.32 -31.49 13.14
C PHE A 183 11.36 -32.34 13.85
N GLU A 184 10.98 -33.06 14.90
CA GLU A 184 11.89 -33.94 15.64
C GLU A 184 12.52 -34.98 14.70
N GLN A 185 11.76 -35.56 13.77
CA GLN A 185 12.33 -36.54 12.84
C GLN A 185 13.23 -35.91 11.76
N LEU A 186 12.96 -34.67 11.33
CA LEU A 186 13.84 -33.91 10.42
C LEU A 186 15.16 -33.50 11.08
N PHE A 187 15.10 -33.04 12.33
CA PHE A 187 16.27 -32.60 13.10
C PHE A 187 17.05 -33.75 13.75
N ALA A 188 16.40 -34.86 14.11
CA ALA A 188 17.07 -36.02 14.73
C ALA A 188 18.11 -36.68 13.80
N ARG A 189 17.99 -36.47 12.49
CA ARG A 189 18.90 -37.06 11.49
C ARG A 189 19.92 -36.08 10.92
N HIS A 190 19.81 -34.78 11.22
CA HIS A 190 20.69 -33.75 10.65
C HIS A 190 21.10 -32.72 11.70
N LEU A 191 22.40 -32.62 11.96
CA LEU A 191 23.02 -31.51 12.68
C LEU A 191 22.91 -30.25 11.82
N THR A 192 21.81 -29.51 11.96
CA THR A 192 21.63 -28.24 11.26
C THR A 192 21.81 -27.07 12.22
N GLY A 193 22.45 -25.99 11.77
CA GLY A 193 22.66 -24.77 12.55
C GLY A 193 21.39 -23.92 12.74
N PHE A 194 20.20 -24.51 12.56
CA PHE A 194 18.92 -23.81 12.59
C PHE A 194 18.07 -24.30 13.75
N THR A 195 17.46 -23.38 14.48
CA THR A 195 16.36 -23.65 15.42
C THR A 195 15.01 -23.59 14.69
N ARG A 196 13.97 -24.20 15.26
CA ARG A 196 12.59 -24.17 14.73
C ARG A 196 12.12 -22.75 14.36
N GLU A 197 12.45 -21.76 15.19
CA GLU A 197 12.11 -20.36 14.97
C GLU A 197 12.85 -19.76 13.76
N THR A 198 14.15 -20.06 13.63
CA THR A 198 14.96 -19.59 12.49
C THR A 198 14.57 -20.24 11.17
N LEU A 199 13.88 -21.39 11.21
CA LEU A 199 13.44 -22.11 10.02
C LEU A 199 12.30 -21.37 9.31
N PHE A 200 11.38 -20.78 10.07
CA PHE A 200 10.19 -20.08 9.54
C PHE A 200 10.46 -18.62 9.17
N TYR A 201 11.24 -17.93 9.99
CA TYR A 201 11.66 -16.56 9.76
C TYR A 201 13.15 -16.45 10.12
N TYR A 202 13.95 -15.81 9.27
CA TYR A 202 15.35 -15.52 9.59
C TYR A 202 15.44 -14.80 10.95
N GLY A 203 16.45 -15.16 11.76
CA GLY A 203 16.63 -14.69 13.14
C GLY A 203 16.53 -13.17 13.29
N SER A 204 16.14 -12.71 14.48
CA SER A 204 15.79 -11.33 14.86
C SER A 204 16.83 -10.22 14.59
N LYS A 205 17.97 -10.52 13.94
CA LYS A 205 18.90 -9.50 13.47
C LYS A 205 18.57 -9.20 12.02
N THR A 206 18.16 -7.97 11.79
CA THR A 206 18.11 -7.29 10.49
C THR A 206 19.40 -7.59 9.71
N ASP A 207 19.38 -8.60 8.85
CA ASP A 207 20.35 -8.68 7.77
C ASP A 207 20.10 -7.44 6.89
N ASP A 208 21.19 -6.78 6.49
CA ASP A 208 21.26 -5.52 5.72
C ASP A 208 20.45 -5.51 4.40
N MET A 209 19.77 -6.61 4.05
CA MET A 209 19.03 -6.79 2.81
C MET A 209 17.52 -6.46 2.89
N THR A 210 16.94 -6.27 4.08
CA THR A 210 15.49 -6.00 4.20
C THR A 210 15.20 -4.50 4.20
N GLN A 211 15.11 -3.91 3.01
CA GLN A 211 14.73 -2.50 2.85
C GLN A 211 13.22 -2.36 2.63
N PRO A 212 12.58 -1.26 3.07
CA PRO A 212 11.19 -0.98 2.76
C PRO A 212 10.98 -0.95 1.24
N THR A 213 9.90 -1.54 0.76
CA THR A 213 9.59 -1.62 -0.67
C THR A 213 8.19 -1.10 -0.96
N GLY A 214 7.87 -0.99 -2.25
CA GLY A 214 6.53 -0.57 -2.68
C GLY A 214 6.35 0.93 -2.89
N PHE A 215 7.41 1.74 -2.80
CA PHE A 215 7.34 3.19 -3.04
C PHE A 215 6.73 3.56 -4.40
N LEU A 216 7.21 2.94 -5.48
CA LEU A 216 6.71 3.21 -6.83
C LEU A 216 5.26 2.76 -7.02
N SER A 217 4.89 1.63 -6.43
CA SER A 217 3.52 1.12 -6.50
C SER A 217 2.55 1.99 -5.70
N ALA A 218 2.95 2.44 -4.50
CA ALA A 218 2.16 3.40 -3.70
C ALA A 218 1.98 4.74 -4.42
N LEU A 219 3.05 5.26 -5.03
CA LEU A 219 3.01 6.46 -5.87
C LEU A 219 2.06 6.28 -7.06
N GLY A 220 2.23 5.20 -7.82
CA GLY A 220 1.44 4.90 -9.00
C GLY A 220 -0.05 4.75 -8.69
N ASN A 221 -0.37 4.00 -7.62
CA ASN A 221 -1.75 3.81 -7.17
C ASN A 221 -2.39 5.13 -6.73
N GLY A 222 -1.70 5.93 -5.91
CA GLY A 222 -2.23 7.22 -5.45
C GLY A 222 -2.42 8.22 -6.59
N LEU A 223 -1.46 8.31 -7.52
CA LEU A 223 -1.60 9.16 -8.72
C LEU A 223 -2.77 8.70 -9.61
N ALA A 224 -2.92 7.39 -9.82
CA ALA A 224 -4.03 6.84 -10.60
C ALA A 224 -5.37 7.17 -9.96
N VAL A 225 -5.51 6.97 -8.64
CA VAL A 225 -6.72 7.32 -7.88
C VAL A 225 -7.05 8.79 -8.03
N ILE A 226 -6.08 9.68 -7.83
CA ILE A 226 -6.29 11.14 -7.93
C ILE A 226 -6.71 11.53 -9.35
N PHE A 227 -6.03 10.98 -10.36
CA PHE A 227 -6.31 11.27 -11.75
C PHE A 227 -7.72 10.81 -12.15
N ILE A 228 -8.08 9.57 -11.82
CA ILE A 228 -9.40 8.98 -12.11
C ILE A 228 -10.50 9.76 -11.38
N THR A 229 -10.32 10.06 -10.10
CA THR A 229 -11.34 10.77 -9.31
C THR A 229 -11.50 12.22 -9.76
N ASN A 230 -10.42 12.96 -10.03
CA ASN A 230 -10.52 14.37 -10.43
C ASN A 230 -11.03 14.52 -11.86
N ILE A 231 -10.47 13.79 -12.82
CA ILE A 231 -10.91 13.91 -14.22
C ILE A 231 -12.26 13.25 -14.42
N GLY A 232 -12.45 12.05 -13.87
CA GLY A 232 -13.69 11.28 -13.99
C GLY A 232 -14.89 11.91 -13.27
N LEU A 233 -14.67 12.78 -12.28
CA LEU A 233 -15.76 13.47 -11.58
C LEU A 233 -15.91 14.93 -12.02
N VAL A 234 -14.83 15.72 -12.00
CA VAL A 234 -14.91 17.18 -12.23
C VAL A 234 -15.24 17.49 -13.68
N THR A 235 -14.68 16.76 -14.63
CA THR A 235 -14.93 16.98 -16.06
C THR A 235 -16.40 16.79 -16.44
N PRO A 236 -17.06 15.66 -16.13
CA PRO A 236 -18.49 15.50 -16.47
C PRO A 236 -19.40 16.43 -15.67
N LEU A 237 -19.14 16.66 -14.38
CA LEU A 237 -19.94 17.58 -13.56
C LEU A 237 -19.87 19.02 -14.09
N SER A 238 -18.70 19.45 -14.53
CA SER A 238 -18.48 20.77 -15.11
C SER A 238 -19.13 20.89 -16.50
N MET A 239 -19.07 19.85 -17.35
CA MET A 239 -19.84 19.78 -18.61
C MET A 239 -21.36 19.88 -18.41
N LEU A 240 -21.93 19.13 -17.47
CA LEU A 240 -23.35 19.19 -17.14
C LEU A 240 -23.77 20.60 -16.71
N ARG A 241 -22.90 21.29 -15.98
CA ARG A 241 -23.15 22.65 -15.52
C ARG A 241 -23.02 23.69 -16.63
N LYS A 242 -22.03 23.56 -17.51
CA LYS A 242 -21.91 24.43 -18.70
C LYS A 242 -23.21 24.45 -19.50
N ARG A 243 -23.85 23.28 -19.68
CA ARG A 243 -25.15 23.16 -20.36
C ARG A 243 -26.31 23.88 -19.64
N ARG A 244 -26.22 24.05 -18.31
CA ARG A 244 -27.24 24.76 -17.51
C ARG A 244 -26.98 26.26 -17.38
N ALA A 245 -25.71 26.68 -17.33
CA ALA A 245 -25.32 28.08 -17.12
C ALA A 245 -25.24 28.89 -18.42
N LEU A 246 -25.01 28.24 -19.56
CA LEU A 246 -25.07 28.84 -20.90
C LEU A 246 -26.15 28.10 -21.70
N PRO A 247 -27.45 28.32 -21.40
CA PRO A 247 -28.50 27.88 -22.31
C PRO A 247 -28.28 28.59 -23.65
N ARG A 248 -28.40 27.84 -24.75
CA ARG A 248 -28.30 28.38 -26.10
C ARG A 248 -29.32 29.49 -26.33
#